data_AF-A0A085JHZ8-F1
#
_entry.id   AF-A0A085JHZ8-F1
#
_cell.length_a   1.000
_cell.length_b   1.000
_cell.length_c   1.000
_cell.angle_alpha   90.00
_cell.angle_beta   90.00
_cell.angle_gamma   90.00
#
_symmetry.space_group_name_H-M   'P 1'
#
loop_
_entity.id
_entity.type
_entity.pdbx_description
1 polymer ?
#
loop_
_entity_poly.entity_id
_entity_poly.type
_entity_poly.pdbx_seq_one_letter_code
_entity_poly.pdbx_strand_id
1 'polypeptide(L)' 'MPFGKYQGRLLIDLPEEYLLWFARKEVFPAGHLGELMQLALVIKTEGLQGLVDPLRKGTGY' A
#
# COMPACT_ATOMS: atom_id res chain seq x y z
N MET A 1 -1.81 6.77 3.30
CA MET A 1 -1.59 6.18 4.62
C MET A 1 -1.96 7.20 5.69
N PRO A 2 -2.92 6.90 6.59
CA PRO A 2 -3.49 7.90 7.49
C PRO A 2 -2.75 8.06 8.83
N PHE A 3 -1.82 7.18 9.18
CA PHE A 3 -1.12 7.21 10.48
C PHE A 3 0.29 6.60 10.39
N GLY A 4 1.03 6.71 11.49
CA GLY A 4 2.37 6.12 11.66
C GLY A 4 3.47 6.89 10.93
N LYS A 5 4.66 6.28 10.83
CA LYS A 5 5.85 6.89 10.23
C LYS A 5 5.64 7.33 8.76
N TYR A 6 4.75 6.65 8.04
CA TYR A 6 4.48 6.92 6.62
C TYR A 6 3.17 7.69 6.38
N GLN A 7 2.68 8.40 7.40
CA GLN A 7 1.49 9.24 7.26
C GLN A 7 1.62 10.22 6.08
N GLY A 8 0.54 10.40 5.33
CA GLY A 8 0.47 11.27 4.15
C GLY A 8 1.01 10.64 2.85
N ARG A 9 1.66 9.47 2.90
CA ARG A 9 2.14 8.78 1.69
C ARG A 9 1.06 7.94 1.03
N LEU A 10 1.15 7.74 -0.28
CA LEU A 10 0.33 6.75 -0.99
C LEU A 10 0.66 5.34 -0.51
N LEU A 11 -0.32 4.43 -0.53
CA LEU A 11 -0.12 3.05 -0.07
C LEU A 11 0.90 2.30 -0.93
N ILE A 12 0.93 2.58 -2.23
CA ILE A 12 1.89 1.99 -3.17
C ILE A 12 3.33 2.48 -2.97
N ASP A 13 3.52 3.60 -2.26
CA ASP A 13 4.84 4.15 -1.92
C ASP A 13 5.33 3.68 -0.54
N LEU A 14 4.54 2.88 0.18
CA LEU A 14 4.97 2.28 1.44
C LEU A 14 6.05 1.22 1.19
N PRO A 15 7.05 1.07 2.06
CA PRO A 15 8.01 -0.02 1.95
C PRO A 15 7.31 -1.38 2.07
N GLU A 16 7.78 -2.37 1.30
CA GLU A 16 7.23 -3.73 1.34
C GLU A 16 7.34 -4.33 2.74
N GLU A 17 8.49 -4.16 3.40
CA GLU A 17 8.73 -4.60 4.78
C GLU A 17 7.69 -4.07 5.78
N TYR A 18 7.18 -2.85 5.55
CA TYR A 18 6.18 -2.24 6.41
C TYR A 18 4.84 -2.95 6.24
N LEU A 19 4.43 -3.23 5.01
CA LEU A 19 3.19 -3.96 4.71
C LEU A 19 3.29 -5.43 5.14
N LEU A 20 4.45 -6.07 4.96
CA LEU A 20 4.72 -7.41 5.45
C LEU A 20 4.65 -7.51 6.97
N TRP A 21 5.08 -6.47 7.70
CA TRP A 21 4.92 -6.44 9.16
C TRP A 21 3.44 -6.49 9.57
N PHE A 22 2.57 -5.73 8.88
CA PHE A 22 1.12 -5.78 9.12
C PHE A 22 0.54 -7.17 8.80
N ALA A 23 0.95 -7.77 7.68
CA ALA A 23 0.50 -9.10 7.27
C ALA A 23 0.93 -10.19 8.27
N ARG A 24 2.19 -10.18 8.69
CA ARG A 24 2.74 -11.14 9.67
C ARG A 24 2.09 -11.02 11.05
N LYS A 25 1.61 -9.83 11.40
CA LYS A 25 0.92 -9.57 12.66
C LYS A 25 -0.59 -9.74 12.56
N GLU A 26 -1.13 -9.96 11.36
CA GLU A 26 -2.59 -10.00 11.09
C GLU A 26 -3.33 -8.76 11.63
N VAL A 27 -2.69 -7.58 11.58
CA VAL A 27 -3.21 -6.31 12.15
C VAL A 27 -3.60 -5.30 11.08
N PHE A 28 -3.98 -5.74 9.89
CA PHE A 28 -4.52 -4.80 8.91
C PHE A 28 -5.79 -4.13 9.45
N PRO A 29 -5.95 -2.80 9.29
CA PRO A 29 -7.16 -2.11 9.71
C PRO A 29 -8.40 -2.71 9.06
N ALA A 30 -9.52 -2.79 9.78
CA ALA A 30 -10.76 -3.24 9.16
C ALA A 30 -11.26 -2.26 8.07
N GLY A 31 -12.00 -2.80 7.10
CA GLY A 31 -12.61 -2.03 6.01
C GLY A 31 -11.64 -1.69 4.88
N HIS A 32 -12.03 -0.69 4.08
CA HIS A 32 -11.40 -0.41 2.79
C HIS A 32 -9.90 -0.10 2.87
N LEU A 33 -9.45 0.52 3.96
CA LEU A 33 -8.02 0.81 4.14
C LEU A 33 -7.18 -0.47 4.24
N GLY A 34 -7.62 -1.46 5.02
CA GLY A 34 -6.89 -2.72 5.15
C GLY A 34 -6.93 -3.54 3.87
N GLU A 35 -8.06 -3.52 3.15
CA GLU A 35 -8.18 -4.14 1.82
C GLU A 35 -7.16 -3.54 0.85
N LEU A 36 -7.08 -2.21 0.78
CA LEU A 36 -6.11 -1.53 -0.07
C LEU A 36 -4.65 -1.75 0.37
N MET A 37 -4.38 -1.86 1.67
CA MET A 37 -3.05 -2.19 2.18
C MET A 37 -2.62 -3.61 1.81
N GLN A 38 -3.55 -4.57 1.89
CA GLN A 38 -3.31 -5.95 1.44
C GLN A 38 -3.08 -6.01 -0.07
N LEU A 39 -3.88 -5.30 -0.85
CA LEU A 39 -3.68 -5.19 -2.29
C LEU A 39 -2.32 -4.56 -2.64
N ALA A 40 -1.95 -3.49 -1.94
CA ALA A 40 -0.65 -2.84 -2.13
C ALA A 40 0.53 -3.78 -1.80
N LEU A 41 0.35 -4.68 -0.82
CA LEU A 41 1.34 -5.70 -0.49
C LEU A 41 1.50 -6.68 -1.65
N VAL A 42 0.40 -7.25 -2.15
CA VAL A 42 0.40 -8.19 -3.29
C VAL A 42 1.04 -7.55 -4.52
N ILE A 43 0.68 -6.32 -4.85
CA ILE A 43 1.27 -5.60 -5.99
C ILE A 43 2.79 -5.47 -5.85
N LYS A 44 3.30 -5.29 -4.63
CA LYS A 44 4.74 -5.17 -4.37
C LYS A 44 5.45 -6.51 -4.43
N THR A 45 4.94 -7.53 -3.74
CA THR A 45 5.57 -8.84 -3.67
C THR A 45 5.62 -9.53 -5.03
N GLU A 46 4.62 -9.30 -5.87
CA GLU A 46 4.56 -9.83 -7.24
C GLU A 46 5.24 -8.94 -8.29
N GLY A 47 5.82 -7.79 -7.89
CA GLY A 47 6.48 -6.87 -8.81
C GLY A 47 5.55 -6.17 -9.81
N LEU A 48 4.26 -6.05 -9.50
CA LEU A 48 3.21 -5.51 -10.36
C LEU A 48 3.04 -3.98 -10.29
N GLN A 49 4.04 -3.26 -9.75
CA GLN A 49 3.94 -1.81 -9.53
C GLN A 49 3.68 -1.02 -10.82
N GLY A 50 4.14 -1.54 -11.97
CA GLY A 50 3.88 -0.94 -13.29
C GLY A 50 2.40 -0.88 -13.68
N LEU A 51 1.53 -1.71 -13.08
CA LEU A 51 0.08 -1.64 -13.30
C LEU A 51 -0.53 -0.35 -12.72
N VAL A 52 0.09 0.21 -11.70
CA VAL A 52 -0.42 1.37 -10.96
C VAL A 52 0.13 2.69 -11.52
N ASP A 53 1.27 2.65 -12.22
CA ASP A 53 1.92 3.84 -12.80
C ASP A 53 1.02 4.68 -13.72
N PRO A 54 0.20 4.10 -14.62
CA PRO A 54 -0.72 4.88 -15.44
C PRO A 54 -1.77 5.62 -14.61
N LEU A 55 -2.22 5.03 -13.49
CA LEU A 55 -3.22 5.63 -12.61
C LEU A 55 -2.66 6.85 -11.86
N ARG A 56 -1.36 6.85 -11.56
CA ARG A 56 -0.67 7.99 -10.94
C ARG A 56 -0.68 9.22 -11.84
N LYS A 57 -0.57 9.02 -13.17
CA LYS A 57 -0.54 10.12 -14.15
C LYS A 57 -1.91 10.77 -14.38
N GLY A 58 -3.01 10.05 -14.11
CA GLY A 58 -4.37 10.59 -14.21
C GLY A 58 -4.75 11.53 -13.06
N THR A 59 -4.05 11.42 -11.93
CA THR A 59 -4.18 12.29 -10.77
C THR A 59 -3.03 13.29 -10.75
N GLY A 60 -3.22 14.47 -11.32
CA GLY A 60 -2.20 15.53 -11.38
C GLY A 60 -1.69 15.98 -10.00
N TYR A 61 -0.61 15.35 -9.55
CA TYR A 61 0.29 15.79 -8.48
C TYR A 61 1.72 15.83 -9.03
#